data_AF-A0A955JQF8-F1
#
_entry.id   AF-A0A955JQF8-F1
#
_cell.length_a   1.000
_cell.length_b   1.000
_cell.length_c   1.000
_cell.angle_alpha   90.00
_cell.angle_beta   90.00
_cell.angle_gamma   90.00
#
_symmetry.space_group_name_H-M   'P 1'
#
loop_
_entity.id
_entity.type
_entity.pdbx_description
1 polymer ?
#
loop_
_entity_poly.entity_id
_entity_poly.type
_entity_poly.pdbx_seq_one_letter_code
_entity_poly.pdbx_strand_id
1 'polypeptide(L)'
;MLSIILPNSAVNTVSAEGSIETLVINEVQTGGCDVFVTEDPPKCSMEDGQKEFVELRNLLPIDIWLDDWRLEYVSASGATVTELVVLNGHVKAGGNILISYDGYRPKDVVPDLYFAKTNASGLLAKSGGHIRLTKDSVVMDLVGWGSAAATDAWPKVPVINPEYSVQRLQPNDPLYDTLGKFSTQTYTTSPVGDGLVIVSEEDPDAPTEEPEEPRVPEEAQSCEGIIVSEILPNPEGVDTGKEFVELHNPTSQIISLKGCAIGLSGTSKTYSFVEDISLSPGEYRAFYDEVSDISLPNAAGGEVVIINGNTEYPFLYPKDMKDSEAWALIGSTWQATDRPTPGEENIPMTPVVDSSDELESSGLDPCPVGKFRNPETNRCKNIAILADALIPCNPGQVRNTETNRCRSVMLASSTLASCKPGQERNPATNRCRKVLAAKTALKPCDDGEERNPETNRCRKATAKLASAAAATDKSNDESKNLINYGILGLVGTAVVGYGVYEYRNDIRTKLAGIKNRFFATKSGE
;
A
#
# COMPACT_ATOMS: atom_id res chain seq x y z
N MET A 1 -4.49 -46.08 -13.28
CA MET A 1 -4.10 -44.77 -13.85
C MET A 1 -4.52 -43.72 -12.85
N LEU A 2 -3.59 -43.24 -12.04
CA LEU A 2 -3.81 -42.17 -11.06
C LEU A 2 -4.10 -40.87 -11.83
N SER A 3 -5.23 -40.22 -11.58
CA SER A 3 -5.48 -38.86 -12.04
C SER A 3 -4.40 -37.94 -11.47
N ILE A 4 -3.73 -37.18 -12.34
CA ILE A 4 -2.83 -36.06 -11.96
C ILE A 4 -3.69 -34.83 -11.65
N ILE A 5 -4.77 -35.03 -10.89
CA ILE A 5 -5.47 -33.96 -10.21
C ILE A 5 -5.09 -34.19 -8.77
N LEU A 6 -4.18 -33.35 -8.27
CA LEU A 6 -3.60 -33.46 -6.95
C LEU A 6 -4.71 -33.72 -5.91
N PRO A 7 -4.47 -34.58 -4.91
CA PRO A 7 -5.37 -34.68 -3.78
C PRO A 7 -5.55 -33.29 -3.16
N ASN A 8 -6.75 -33.07 -2.62
CA ASN A 8 -7.30 -31.85 -2.00
C ASN A 8 -6.45 -31.22 -0.86
N SER A 9 -5.18 -31.61 -0.73
CA SER A 9 -4.22 -31.24 0.30
C SER A 9 -3.00 -30.48 -0.26
N ALA A 10 -2.85 -30.35 -1.58
CA ALA A 10 -1.80 -29.53 -2.21
C ALA A 10 -2.33 -28.23 -2.84
N VAL A 11 -3.65 -28.03 -2.84
CA VAL A 11 -4.23 -26.70 -3.02
C VAL A 11 -4.13 -26.04 -1.65
N ASN A 12 -2.98 -25.45 -1.35
CA ASN A 12 -2.99 -24.41 -0.35
C ASN A 12 -3.99 -23.37 -0.87
N THR A 13 -5.12 -23.25 -0.17
CA THR A 13 -5.86 -22.00 -0.17
C THR A 13 -4.84 -20.94 0.24
N VAL A 14 -4.31 -20.22 -0.74
CA VAL A 14 -3.52 -19.00 -0.52
C VAL A 14 -4.51 -17.96 0.01
N SER A 15 -4.84 -18.11 1.29
CA SER A 15 -5.55 -17.14 2.11
C SER A 15 -5.37 -17.48 3.60
N ALA A 16 -4.12 -17.44 4.04
CA ALA A 16 -3.79 -17.15 5.44
C ALA A 16 -2.33 -16.66 5.48
N GLU A 17 -2.14 -15.38 5.82
CA GLU A 17 -0.84 -14.74 6.10
C GLU A 17 0.07 -14.45 4.88
N GLY A 18 -0.12 -13.29 4.24
CA GLY A 18 1.01 -12.48 3.75
C GLY A 18 1.69 -12.81 2.40
N SER A 19 1.27 -13.82 1.64
CA SER A 19 1.81 -14.05 0.28
C SER A 19 0.81 -13.62 -0.79
N ILE A 20 0.95 -12.39 -1.28
CA ILE A 20 0.22 -11.88 -2.45
C ILE A 20 0.87 -12.57 -3.67
N GLU A 21 0.16 -13.37 -4.46
CA GLU A 21 0.72 -13.95 -5.69
C GLU A 21 0.55 -13.00 -6.88
N THR A 22 1.58 -12.97 -7.72
CA THR A 22 2.15 -11.74 -8.28
C THR A 22 2.10 -11.70 -9.81
N LEU A 23 2.22 -12.86 -10.47
CA LEU A 23 2.17 -13.06 -11.92
C LEU A 23 0.98 -13.96 -12.26
N VAL A 24 0.14 -13.53 -13.20
CA VAL A 24 -1.11 -14.23 -13.55
C VAL A 24 -1.23 -14.47 -15.04
N ILE A 25 -2.03 -15.46 -15.43
CA ILE A 25 -2.49 -15.68 -16.80
C ILE A 25 -3.50 -14.59 -17.14
N ASN A 26 -3.11 -13.65 -17.99
CA ASN A 26 -3.89 -12.46 -18.31
C ASN A 26 -4.78 -12.66 -19.54
N GLU A 27 -4.31 -13.31 -20.60
CA GLU A 27 -5.11 -13.48 -21.82
C GLU A 27 -4.78 -14.81 -22.50
N VAL A 28 -5.78 -15.45 -23.09
CA VAL A 28 -5.61 -16.76 -23.76
C VAL A 28 -6.36 -16.78 -25.09
N GLN A 29 -5.67 -17.20 -26.15
CA GLN A 29 -6.23 -17.59 -27.44
C GLN A 29 -5.74 -19.00 -27.82
N THR A 30 -6.68 -19.89 -28.13
CA THR A 30 -6.40 -21.32 -28.37
C THR A 30 -6.47 -21.68 -29.86
N GLY A 31 -6.32 -20.70 -30.75
CA GLY A 31 -6.40 -20.87 -32.19
C GLY A 31 -6.90 -19.60 -32.88
N GLY A 32 -6.55 -19.44 -34.15
CA GLY A 32 -6.87 -18.26 -34.94
C GLY A 32 -7.53 -18.60 -36.26
N CYS A 33 -7.64 -17.59 -37.13
CA CYS A 33 -8.25 -17.75 -38.43
C CYS A 33 -7.31 -17.35 -39.57
N ASP A 34 -7.23 -18.17 -40.60
CA ASP A 34 -6.56 -17.84 -41.86
C ASP A 34 -7.50 -17.17 -42.87
N VAL A 35 -8.76 -17.59 -42.89
CA VAL A 35 -9.74 -17.09 -43.85
C VAL A 35 -11.05 -16.76 -43.15
N PHE A 36 -11.43 -15.49 -43.21
CA PHE A 36 -12.69 -14.98 -42.67
C PHE A 36 -13.84 -15.10 -43.67
N VAL A 37 -15.00 -15.53 -43.19
CA VAL A 37 -16.29 -15.43 -43.91
C VAL A 37 -16.81 -14.00 -43.86
N THR A 38 -16.69 -13.38 -42.68
CA THR A 38 -17.04 -11.99 -42.40
C THR A 38 -15.95 -11.42 -41.51
N GLU A 39 -15.60 -10.15 -41.70
CA GLU A 39 -14.56 -9.48 -40.93
C GLU A 39 -15.12 -8.81 -39.66
N ASP A 40 -16.40 -8.44 -39.64
CA ASP A 40 -17.04 -7.77 -38.50
C ASP A 40 -18.50 -8.23 -38.27
N PRO A 41 -18.80 -8.99 -37.20
CA PRO A 41 -17.84 -9.66 -36.33
C PRO A 41 -17.09 -10.76 -37.10
N PRO A 42 -15.83 -11.06 -36.71
CA PRO A 42 -15.04 -12.07 -37.41
C PRO A 42 -15.69 -13.44 -37.28
N LYS A 43 -15.89 -14.09 -38.42
CA LYS A 43 -16.37 -15.48 -38.50
C LYS A 43 -15.37 -16.30 -39.29
N CYS A 44 -14.81 -17.32 -38.66
CA CYS A 44 -13.78 -18.10 -39.30
C CYS A 44 -14.33 -19.16 -40.27
N SER A 45 -13.68 -19.33 -41.42
CA SER A 45 -13.92 -20.44 -42.36
C SER A 45 -12.76 -21.42 -42.45
N MET A 46 -11.54 -20.95 -42.18
CA MET A 46 -10.33 -21.76 -42.17
C MET A 46 -9.57 -21.45 -40.90
N GLU A 47 -9.68 -22.35 -39.94
CA GLU A 47 -9.04 -22.22 -38.63
C GLU A 47 -7.57 -22.62 -38.73
N ASP A 48 -6.75 -21.96 -37.92
CA ASP A 48 -5.33 -22.28 -37.76
C ASP A 48 -5.01 -22.50 -36.28
N GLY A 49 -4.64 -23.73 -35.95
CA GLY A 49 -4.21 -24.12 -34.59
C GLY A 49 -2.85 -23.53 -34.21
N GLN A 50 -2.07 -23.02 -35.15
CA GLN A 50 -0.79 -22.36 -34.84
C GLN A 50 -0.98 -20.90 -34.42
N LYS A 51 -2.17 -20.35 -34.52
CA LYS A 51 -2.46 -18.98 -34.07
C LYS A 51 -2.92 -18.97 -32.62
N GLU A 52 -2.02 -19.39 -31.74
CA GLU A 52 -2.22 -19.52 -30.30
C GLU A 52 -1.32 -18.55 -29.53
N PHE A 53 -1.84 -17.96 -28.47
CA PHE A 53 -1.04 -17.19 -27.53
C PHE A 53 -1.58 -17.26 -26.09
N VAL A 54 -0.68 -17.03 -25.16
CA VAL A 54 -0.94 -16.78 -23.75
C VAL A 54 -0.20 -15.51 -23.37
N GLU A 55 -0.91 -14.57 -22.74
CA GLU A 55 -0.29 -13.41 -22.12
C GLU A 55 -0.27 -13.60 -20.60
N LEU A 56 0.88 -13.35 -19.98
CA LEU A 56 1.02 -13.27 -18.53
C LEU A 56 1.11 -11.80 -18.11
N ARG A 57 0.66 -11.48 -16.90
CA ARG A 57 0.75 -10.12 -16.35
C ARG A 57 1.27 -10.12 -14.93
N ASN A 58 2.27 -9.30 -14.69
CA ASN A 58 2.69 -8.92 -13.35
C ASN A 58 1.66 -7.93 -12.76
N LEU A 59 0.98 -8.33 -11.69
CA LEU A 59 0.02 -7.47 -10.98
C LEU A 59 0.68 -6.63 -9.89
N LEU A 60 1.95 -6.88 -9.59
CA LEU A 60 2.68 -6.14 -8.58
C LEU A 60 3.27 -4.84 -9.12
N PRO A 61 3.42 -3.83 -8.25
CA PRO A 61 4.19 -2.63 -8.54
C PRO A 61 5.71 -2.84 -8.43
N ILE A 62 6.18 -4.09 -8.45
CA ILE A 62 7.60 -4.46 -8.40
C ILE A 62 7.89 -5.56 -9.43
N ASP A 63 9.14 -5.66 -9.87
CA ASP A 63 9.59 -6.70 -10.79
C ASP A 63 9.51 -8.09 -10.15
N ILE A 64 9.19 -9.10 -10.96
CA ILE A 64 9.13 -10.51 -10.54
C ILE A 64 10.24 -11.26 -11.24
N TRP A 65 11.13 -11.87 -10.44
CA TRP A 65 12.12 -12.83 -10.92
C TRP A 65 11.46 -14.16 -11.26
N LEU A 66 11.78 -14.67 -12.44
CA LEU A 66 11.12 -15.80 -13.07
C LEU A 66 11.86 -17.13 -12.86
N ASP A 67 12.74 -17.20 -11.86
CA ASP A 67 13.43 -18.43 -11.48
C ASP A 67 12.44 -19.56 -11.19
N ASP A 68 12.62 -20.69 -11.87
CA ASP A 68 11.80 -21.90 -11.77
C ASP A 68 10.31 -21.73 -12.12
N TRP A 69 9.95 -20.64 -12.80
CA TRP A 69 8.59 -20.47 -13.33
C TRP A 69 8.41 -21.21 -14.65
N ARG A 70 7.28 -21.90 -14.80
CA ARG A 70 6.94 -22.66 -16.01
C ARG A 70 5.51 -22.40 -16.42
N LEU A 71 5.30 -22.20 -17.72
CA LEU A 71 3.98 -22.18 -18.32
C LEU A 71 3.70 -23.55 -18.95
N GLU A 72 2.58 -24.15 -18.57
CA GLU A 72 2.24 -25.51 -18.97
C GLU A 72 0.81 -25.59 -19.51
N TYR A 73 0.66 -26.38 -20.57
CA TYR A 73 -0.63 -26.86 -21.04
C TYR A 73 -0.97 -28.19 -20.35
N VAL A 74 -2.21 -28.32 -19.90
CA VAL A 74 -2.75 -29.57 -19.35
C VAL A 74 -3.96 -29.99 -20.15
N SER A 75 -3.98 -31.24 -20.62
CA SER A 75 -5.13 -31.78 -21.36
C SER A 75 -6.46 -31.60 -20.62
N ALA A 76 -7.58 -31.60 -21.36
CA ALA A 76 -8.92 -31.50 -20.78
C ALA A 76 -9.17 -32.46 -19.60
N SER A 77 -8.64 -33.68 -19.68
CA SER A 77 -8.80 -34.71 -18.64
C SER A 77 -7.87 -34.56 -17.43
N GLY A 78 -6.89 -33.66 -17.49
CA GLY A 78 -5.80 -33.57 -16.50
C GLY A 78 -4.74 -34.67 -16.64
N ALA A 79 -4.84 -35.55 -17.64
CA ALA A 79 -3.98 -36.74 -17.75
C ALA A 79 -2.57 -36.45 -18.29
N THR A 80 -2.44 -35.47 -19.19
CA THR A 80 -1.15 -35.08 -19.78
C THR A 80 -0.85 -33.63 -19.48
N VAL A 81 0.42 -33.38 -19.13
CA VAL A 81 1.01 -32.05 -18.97
C VAL A 81 2.06 -31.88 -20.05
N THR A 82 2.04 -30.73 -20.72
CA THR A 82 3.00 -30.33 -21.75
C THR A 82 3.57 -28.99 -21.33
N GLU A 83 4.87 -28.94 -21.08
CA GLU A 83 5.58 -27.69 -20.87
C GLU A 83 5.56 -26.88 -22.17
N LEU A 84 5.05 -25.65 -22.10
CA LEU A 84 5.07 -24.72 -23.23
C LEU A 84 6.38 -23.94 -23.25
N VAL A 85 6.75 -23.38 -22.09
CA VAL A 85 7.98 -22.60 -21.93
C VAL A 85 8.43 -22.59 -20.47
N VAL A 86 9.75 -22.59 -20.26
CA VAL A 86 10.41 -22.25 -19.00
C VAL A 86 10.69 -20.75 -19.03
N LEU A 87 10.17 -20.02 -18.05
CA LEU A 87 10.41 -18.59 -17.94
C LEU A 87 11.77 -18.36 -17.27
N ASN A 88 12.50 -17.35 -17.72
CA ASN A 88 13.79 -16.95 -17.16
C ASN A 88 13.91 -15.42 -17.18
N GLY A 89 14.79 -14.88 -16.35
CA GLY A 89 14.97 -13.43 -16.20
C GLY A 89 13.95 -12.83 -15.24
N HIS A 90 13.47 -11.62 -15.53
CA HIS A 90 12.45 -10.95 -14.73
C HIS A 90 11.41 -10.26 -15.60
N VAL A 91 10.18 -10.16 -15.08
CA VAL A 91 9.12 -9.35 -15.67
C VAL A 91 8.95 -8.06 -14.88
N LYS A 92 8.93 -6.92 -15.57
CA LYS A 92 8.79 -5.60 -14.97
C LYS A 92 7.50 -5.46 -14.15
N ALA A 93 7.52 -4.59 -13.14
CA ALA A 93 6.33 -4.13 -12.42
C ALA A 93 5.19 -3.77 -13.38
N GLY A 94 4.00 -4.36 -13.17
CA GLY A 94 2.84 -4.12 -14.04
C GLY A 94 2.95 -4.68 -15.47
N GLY A 95 4.10 -5.25 -15.85
CA GLY A 95 4.44 -5.65 -17.20
C GLY A 95 3.77 -6.94 -17.65
N ASN A 96 3.70 -7.11 -18.98
CA ASN A 96 3.15 -8.29 -19.62
C ASN A 96 4.26 -9.15 -20.27
N ILE A 97 4.01 -10.45 -20.35
CA ILE A 97 4.82 -11.39 -21.14
C ILE A 97 3.90 -12.02 -22.19
N LEU A 98 4.15 -11.74 -23.45
CA LEU A 98 3.43 -12.35 -24.57
C LEU A 98 4.16 -13.61 -25.04
N ILE A 99 3.47 -14.74 -24.95
CA ILE A 99 4.01 -16.06 -25.29
C ILE A 99 3.13 -16.65 -26.39
N SER A 100 3.68 -16.92 -27.58
CA SER A 100 2.89 -17.43 -28.71
C SER A 100 3.48 -18.69 -29.33
N TYR A 101 2.71 -19.34 -30.21
CA TYR A 101 3.26 -20.37 -31.08
C TYR A 101 4.37 -19.79 -31.99
N ASP A 102 5.46 -20.53 -32.21
CA ASP A 102 6.61 -20.08 -33.01
C ASP A 102 6.21 -19.61 -34.41
N GLY A 103 6.49 -18.35 -34.73
CA GLY A 103 6.12 -17.71 -35.99
C GLY A 103 4.77 -17.00 -36.00
N TYR A 104 3.93 -17.17 -34.98
CA TYR A 104 2.68 -16.40 -34.87
C TYR A 104 2.90 -15.06 -34.16
N ARG A 105 2.38 -13.99 -34.77
CA ARG A 105 2.41 -12.60 -34.25
C ARG A 105 0.98 -12.10 -34.08
N PRO A 106 0.39 -12.21 -32.87
CA PRO A 106 -0.95 -11.71 -32.60
C PRO A 106 -1.02 -10.20 -32.88
N LYS A 107 -1.88 -9.78 -33.82
CA LYS A 107 -2.05 -8.37 -34.23
C LYS A 107 -0.72 -7.67 -34.56
N ASP A 108 0.20 -8.38 -35.21
CA ASP A 108 1.54 -7.91 -35.60
C ASP A 108 2.46 -7.52 -34.44
N VAL A 109 2.08 -7.83 -33.20
CA VAL A 109 2.92 -7.66 -32.00
C VAL A 109 3.97 -8.77 -31.98
N VAL A 110 5.20 -8.42 -31.60
CA VAL A 110 6.29 -9.37 -31.44
C VAL A 110 6.17 -10.04 -30.07
N PRO A 111 6.00 -11.38 -30.01
CA PRO A 111 6.03 -12.13 -28.75
C PRO A 111 7.40 -12.07 -28.07
N ASP A 112 7.40 -12.04 -26.73
CA ASP A 112 8.60 -12.13 -25.89
C ASP A 112 9.21 -13.54 -25.96
N LEU A 113 8.35 -14.56 -25.96
CA LEU A 113 8.74 -15.98 -26.00
C LEU A 113 7.85 -16.75 -26.98
N TYR A 114 8.37 -17.90 -27.43
CA TYR A 114 7.66 -18.79 -28.35
C TYR A 114 7.61 -20.23 -27.84
N PHE A 115 6.54 -20.96 -28.14
CA PHE A 115 6.40 -22.40 -27.91
C PHE A 115 6.12 -23.18 -29.21
N ALA A 116 6.24 -24.51 -29.16
CA ALA A 116 5.76 -25.44 -30.19
C ALA A 116 6.28 -25.29 -31.63
N LYS A 117 7.58 -25.03 -31.81
CA LYS A 117 8.23 -24.90 -33.13
C LYS A 117 7.92 -25.97 -34.20
N THR A 118 7.51 -27.17 -33.81
CA THR A 118 7.36 -28.31 -34.73
C THR A 118 5.95 -28.90 -34.80
N ASN A 119 4.97 -28.35 -34.08
CA ASN A 119 3.62 -28.94 -34.05
C ASN A 119 2.66 -28.20 -35.00
N ALA A 120 2.50 -28.75 -36.20
CA ALA A 120 1.70 -28.12 -37.24
C ALA A 120 0.20 -27.93 -36.90
N SER A 121 -0.31 -28.52 -35.81
CA SER A 121 -1.71 -28.42 -35.39
C SER A 121 -1.95 -27.52 -34.17
N GLY A 122 -0.91 -26.84 -33.66
CA GLY A 122 -0.99 -26.14 -32.37
C GLY A 122 -0.85 -27.08 -31.17
N LEU A 123 -0.76 -26.50 -29.97
CA LEU A 123 -0.70 -27.24 -28.70
C LEU A 123 -1.94 -27.06 -27.84
N LEU A 124 -2.67 -25.95 -27.96
CA LEU A 124 -3.81 -25.64 -27.11
C LEU A 124 -5.08 -26.23 -27.71
N ALA A 125 -5.52 -27.38 -27.16
CA ALA A 125 -6.64 -28.10 -27.76
C ALA A 125 -7.93 -27.25 -27.81
N LYS A 126 -8.45 -27.05 -29.02
CA LYS A 126 -9.70 -26.32 -29.30
C LYS A 126 -10.87 -26.75 -28.42
N SER A 127 -11.07 -28.05 -28.22
CA SER A 127 -12.23 -28.58 -27.49
C SER A 127 -12.13 -28.39 -25.98
N GLY A 128 -10.95 -28.11 -25.43
CA GLY A 128 -10.75 -27.89 -24.00
C GLY A 128 -9.39 -28.33 -23.47
N GLY A 129 -8.94 -27.63 -22.44
CA GLY A 129 -7.68 -27.87 -21.75
C GLY A 129 -7.50 -26.85 -20.63
N HIS A 130 -6.32 -26.85 -20.03
CA HIS A 130 -5.94 -25.87 -19.01
C HIS A 130 -4.61 -25.24 -19.39
N ILE A 131 -4.46 -23.95 -19.10
CA ILE A 131 -3.15 -23.32 -18.96
C ILE A 131 -2.92 -23.17 -17.47
N ARG A 132 -1.74 -23.57 -17.02
CA ARG A 132 -1.31 -23.30 -15.65
C ARG A 132 0.08 -22.72 -15.62
N LEU A 133 0.28 -21.83 -14.66
CA LEU A 133 1.53 -21.23 -14.30
C LEU A 133 2.02 -21.90 -13.02
N THR A 134 3.25 -22.39 -13.02
CA THR A 134 3.84 -23.06 -11.86
C THR A 134 5.16 -22.42 -11.47
N LYS A 135 5.48 -22.47 -10.17
CA LYS A 135 6.78 -22.10 -9.60
C LYS A 135 7.18 -23.20 -8.62
N ASP A 136 8.40 -23.74 -8.74
CA ASP A 136 8.85 -24.84 -7.87
C ASP A 136 7.88 -26.04 -7.85
N SER A 137 7.23 -26.32 -8.99
CA SER A 137 6.15 -27.32 -9.13
C SER A 137 4.84 -27.03 -8.38
N VAL A 138 4.73 -25.87 -7.70
CA VAL A 138 3.49 -25.38 -7.11
C VAL A 138 2.68 -24.64 -8.17
N VAL A 139 1.37 -24.89 -8.24
CA VAL A 139 0.48 -24.19 -9.17
C VAL A 139 0.16 -22.81 -8.58
N MET A 140 0.60 -21.77 -9.26
CA MET A 140 0.43 -20.36 -8.89
C MET A 140 -0.84 -19.77 -9.50
N ASP A 141 -1.12 -20.10 -10.76
CA ASP A 141 -2.34 -19.68 -11.44
C ASP A 141 -2.77 -20.72 -12.47
N LEU A 142 -4.08 -20.80 -12.73
CA LEU A 142 -4.64 -21.75 -13.69
C LEU A 142 -5.96 -21.22 -14.27
N VAL A 143 -6.14 -21.44 -15.57
CA VAL A 143 -7.43 -21.26 -16.25
C VAL A 143 -7.72 -22.46 -17.13
N GLY A 144 -8.94 -23.00 -17.01
CA GLY A 144 -9.45 -24.05 -17.89
C GLY A 144 -10.40 -23.50 -18.96
N TRP A 145 -10.55 -24.20 -20.08
CA TRP A 145 -11.60 -23.89 -21.08
C TRP A 145 -12.34 -25.13 -21.59
N GLY A 146 -13.55 -24.93 -22.10
CA GLY A 146 -14.31 -25.95 -22.82
C GLY A 146 -14.53 -27.25 -22.04
N SER A 147 -14.04 -28.37 -22.57
CA SER A 147 -14.15 -29.71 -21.96
C SER A 147 -13.20 -29.97 -20.79
N ALA A 148 -12.40 -28.98 -20.39
CA ALA A 148 -11.54 -29.06 -19.21
C ALA A 148 -12.27 -29.58 -17.96
N ALA A 149 -11.64 -30.51 -17.24
CA ALA A 149 -12.12 -30.97 -15.95
C ALA A 149 -12.26 -29.77 -15.00
N ALA A 150 -13.44 -29.59 -14.40
CA ALA A 150 -13.63 -28.49 -13.48
C ALA A 150 -12.73 -28.70 -12.24
N THR A 151 -12.07 -27.63 -11.82
CA THR A 151 -11.36 -27.59 -10.54
C THR A 151 -12.06 -26.54 -9.68
N ASP A 152 -12.41 -26.89 -8.45
CA ASP A 152 -13.25 -26.02 -7.59
C ASP A 152 -12.54 -24.70 -7.22
N ALA A 153 -11.22 -24.63 -7.40
CA ALA A 153 -10.38 -23.49 -7.03
C ALA A 153 -10.06 -22.52 -8.19
N TRP A 154 -10.28 -22.92 -9.45
CA TRP A 154 -9.79 -22.16 -10.61
C TRP A 154 -10.90 -21.81 -11.61
N PRO A 155 -10.79 -20.64 -12.28
CA PRO A 155 -11.76 -20.23 -13.28
C PRO A 155 -11.76 -21.19 -14.48
N LYS A 156 -12.94 -21.39 -15.03
CA LYS A 156 -13.16 -22.13 -16.26
C LYS A 156 -14.01 -21.32 -17.21
N VAL A 157 -13.49 -21.08 -18.41
CA VAL A 157 -14.19 -20.36 -19.48
C VAL A 157 -14.85 -21.34 -20.48
N PRO A 158 -15.81 -20.89 -21.31
CA PRO A 158 -16.31 -21.65 -22.44
C PRO A 158 -15.22 -22.00 -23.47
N VAL A 159 -15.57 -22.75 -24.52
CA VAL A 159 -14.68 -22.91 -25.68
C VAL A 159 -14.41 -21.53 -26.30
N ILE A 160 -13.13 -21.23 -26.52
CA ILE A 160 -12.67 -19.99 -27.16
C ILE A 160 -12.72 -20.20 -28.67
N ASN A 161 -13.45 -19.35 -29.37
CA ASN A 161 -13.59 -19.47 -30.82
C ASN A 161 -12.32 -19.02 -31.54
N PRO A 162 -12.03 -19.55 -32.74
CA PRO A 162 -10.88 -19.10 -33.52
C PRO A 162 -10.91 -17.59 -33.79
N GLU A 163 -9.77 -16.93 -33.62
CA GLU A 163 -9.56 -15.46 -33.65
C GLU A 163 -10.00 -14.71 -32.39
N TYR A 164 -10.69 -15.37 -31.46
CA TYR A 164 -11.11 -14.75 -30.21
C TYR A 164 -10.14 -15.12 -29.09
N SER A 165 -10.06 -14.25 -28.10
CA SER A 165 -9.36 -14.46 -26.84
C SER A 165 -10.29 -14.21 -25.66
N VAL A 166 -9.88 -14.66 -24.48
CA VAL A 166 -10.50 -14.27 -23.20
C VAL A 166 -9.43 -13.60 -22.34
N GLN A 167 -9.80 -12.50 -21.67
CA GLN A 167 -8.89 -11.74 -20.83
C GLN A 167 -9.33 -11.83 -19.36
N ARG A 168 -8.39 -11.91 -18.44
CA ARG A 168 -8.65 -11.87 -17.00
C ARG A 168 -9.20 -10.50 -16.63
N LEU A 169 -10.32 -10.52 -15.92
CA LEU A 169 -10.89 -9.31 -15.33
C LEU A 169 -10.08 -8.95 -14.09
N GLN A 170 -9.87 -7.66 -13.86
CA GLN A 170 -9.19 -7.18 -12.65
C GLN A 170 -10.19 -7.07 -11.51
N PRO A 171 -9.78 -7.16 -10.22
CA PRO A 171 -10.71 -7.10 -9.09
C PRO A 171 -11.57 -5.83 -9.01
N ASN A 172 -11.13 -4.74 -9.64
CA ASN A 172 -11.86 -3.49 -9.76
C ASN A 172 -12.79 -3.42 -10.98
N ASP A 173 -12.80 -4.44 -11.84
CA ASP A 173 -13.70 -4.52 -12.98
C ASP A 173 -15.14 -4.78 -12.49
N PRO A 174 -16.12 -3.96 -12.89
CA PRO A 174 -17.52 -4.16 -12.52
C PRO A 174 -18.07 -5.55 -12.85
N LEU A 175 -17.46 -6.26 -13.81
CA LEU A 175 -17.87 -7.57 -14.27
C LEU A 175 -17.17 -8.73 -13.56
N TYR A 176 -16.15 -8.46 -12.73
CA TYR A 176 -15.27 -9.48 -12.10
C TYR A 176 -16.05 -10.61 -11.42
N ASP A 177 -17.00 -10.26 -10.56
CA ASP A 177 -17.82 -11.21 -9.79
C ASP A 177 -18.94 -11.84 -10.63
N THR A 178 -19.33 -11.22 -11.73
CA THR A 178 -20.48 -11.65 -12.54
C THR A 178 -20.12 -12.60 -13.67
N LEU A 179 -18.91 -12.49 -14.23
CA LEU A 179 -18.45 -13.30 -15.37
C LEU A 179 -17.46 -14.41 -14.99
N GLY A 180 -17.10 -14.53 -13.71
CA GLY A 180 -16.23 -15.61 -13.24
C GLY A 180 -14.74 -15.35 -13.49
N LYS A 181 -14.25 -14.15 -13.15
CA LYS A 181 -12.85 -13.69 -13.22
C LYS A 181 -12.23 -13.54 -14.61
N PHE A 182 -12.91 -13.96 -15.68
CA PHE A 182 -12.50 -13.74 -17.08
C PHE A 182 -13.61 -13.06 -17.89
N SER A 183 -13.22 -12.29 -18.90
CA SER A 183 -14.11 -11.59 -19.80
C SER A 183 -14.86 -12.57 -20.70
N THR A 184 -15.95 -12.10 -21.29
CA THR A 184 -16.51 -12.77 -22.46
C THR A 184 -15.50 -12.72 -23.60
N GLN A 185 -15.43 -13.77 -24.40
CA GLN A 185 -14.48 -13.84 -25.51
C GLN A 185 -14.66 -12.66 -26.48
N THR A 186 -13.54 -12.12 -26.98
CA THR A 186 -13.50 -10.97 -27.90
C THR A 186 -12.45 -11.18 -28.98
N TYR A 187 -12.62 -10.55 -30.14
CA TYR A 187 -11.62 -10.51 -31.22
C TYR A 187 -10.66 -9.31 -31.09
N THR A 188 -10.94 -8.42 -30.12
CA THR A 188 -10.05 -7.36 -29.69
C THR A 188 -9.13 -7.91 -28.61
N THR A 189 -7.94 -8.32 -29.01
CA THR A 189 -6.93 -8.84 -28.11
C THR A 189 -6.16 -7.68 -27.45
N SER A 190 -5.55 -7.87 -26.27
CA SER A 190 -4.66 -6.89 -25.64
C SER A 190 -3.17 -7.23 -25.73
N PRO A 191 -2.65 -7.81 -26.84
CA PRO A 191 -1.33 -8.40 -26.87
C PRO A 191 -0.30 -7.29 -26.70
N VAL A 192 0.40 -7.32 -25.58
CA VAL A 192 1.56 -6.47 -25.35
C VAL A 192 2.69 -7.36 -24.84
N GLY A 193 3.78 -7.38 -25.61
CA GLY A 193 5.03 -8.04 -25.22
C GLY A 193 6.16 -7.03 -25.22
N ASP A 194 6.61 -6.67 -24.02
CA ASP A 194 7.79 -5.83 -23.74
C ASP A 194 8.21 -5.81 -22.26
N GLY A 195 7.50 -6.57 -21.41
CA GLY A 195 7.72 -6.60 -19.97
C GLY A 195 8.81 -7.57 -19.54
N LEU A 196 9.19 -8.54 -20.38
CA LEU A 196 10.18 -9.57 -20.07
C LEU A 196 11.62 -9.07 -20.33
N VAL A 197 12.49 -9.25 -19.35
CA VAL A 197 13.93 -8.98 -19.45
C VAL A 197 14.70 -10.26 -19.16
N ILE A 198 15.33 -10.83 -20.18
CA ILE A 198 16.13 -12.05 -20.06
C ILE A 198 17.54 -11.69 -19.61
N VAL A 199 17.97 -12.25 -18.48
CA VAL A 199 19.39 -12.21 -18.08
C VAL A 199 20.10 -13.26 -18.91
N SER A 200 20.95 -12.84 -19.85
CA SER A 200 21.77 -13.80 -20.59
C SER A 200 22.77 -14.44 -19.63
N GLU A 201 22.68 -15.76 -19.43
CA GLU A 201 23.74 -16.51 -18.77
C GLU A 201 25.00 -16.43 -19.64
N GLU A 202 26.08 -15.87 -19.10
CA GLU A 202 27.38 -15.89 -19.76
C GLU A 202 27.87 -17.34 -19.90
N ASP A 203 28.26 -17.71 -21.13
CA ASP A 203 28.69 -19.05 -21.53
C ASP A 203 29.92 -19.51 -20.71
N PRO A 204 29.82 -20.59 -19.92
CA PRO A 204 30.90 -21.06 -19.06
C PRO A 204 32.07 -21.72 -19.81
N ASP A 205 31.96 -21.94 -21.14
CA ASP A 205 33.02 -22.53 -21.97
C ASP A 205 33.85 -21.49 -22.76
N ALA A 206 33.68 -20.19 -22.50
CA ALA A 206 34.60 -19.18 -23.03
C ALA A 206 36.01 -19.41 -22.44
N PRO A 207 37.07 -19.50 -23.29
CA PRO A 207 38.40 -19.82 -22.82
C PRO A 207 38.91 -18.75 -21.85
N THR A 208 39.35 -19.18 -20.68
CA THR A 208 40.03 -18.36 -19.66
C THR A 208 41.24 -17.66 -20.25
N GLU A 209 41.10 -16.37 -20.54
CA GLU A 209 42.25 -15.47 -20.65
C GLU A 209 42.57 -14.86 -19.27
N GLU A 210 43.86 -14.75 -18.98
CA GLU A 210 44.44 -14.15 -17.77
C GLU A 210 43.87 -12.75 -17.50
N PRO A 211 43.87 -12.27 -16.23
CA PRO A 211 43.18 -11.06 -15.86
C PRO A 211 43.83 -9.83 -16.49
N GLU A 212 43.34 -9.41 -17.65
CA GLU A 212 43.53 -8.04 -18.10
C GLU A 212 42.73 -7.12 -17.18
N GLU A 213 43.41 -6.11 -16.65
CA GLU A 213 42.82 -5.03 -15.84
C GLU A 213 41.54 -4.50 -16.51
N PRO A 214 40.49 -4.20 -15.73
CA PRO A 214 39.18 -3.93 -16.28
C PRO A 214 39.23 -2.70 -17.20
N ARG A 215 39.17 -2.94 -18.52
CA ARG A 215 38.78 -1.91 -19.47
C ARG A 215 37.29 -1.69 -19.32
N VAL A 216 36.97 -0.63 -18.59
CA VAL A 216 35.66 0.00 -18.55
C VAL A 216 35.16 0.21 -19.98
N PRO A 217 33.97 -0.28 -20.35
CA PRO A 217 33.28 0.18 -21.56
C PRO A 217 32.95 1.66 -21.36
N GLU A 218 33.70 2.52 -22.02
CA GLU A 218 33.46 3.95 -22.12
C GLU A 218 32.32 4.18 -23.13
N GLU A 219 31.31 4.95 -22.71
CA GLU A 219 30.06 5.38 -23.40
C GLU A 219 28.83 4.46 -23.20
N ALA A 220 27.73 4.83 -22.51
CA ALA A 220 27.33 6.04 -21.81
C ALA A 220 26.34 5.67 -20.66
N GLN A 221 26.64 6.11 -19.44
CA GLN A 221 25.71 6.09 -18.30
C GLN A 221 24.78 7.30 -18.45
N SER A 222 23.51 7.06 -18.78
CA SER A 222 22.49 8.10 -18.91
C SER A 222 21.57 8.12 -17.69
N CYS A 223 21.27 9.30 -17.16
CA CYS A 223 20.20 9.51 -16.18
C CYS A 223 18.84 9.74 -16.88
N GLU A 224 18.62 9.07 -18.01
CA GLU A 224 17.41 9.22 -18.81
C GLU A 224 16.17 8.78 -18.01
N GLY A 225 15.12 9.61 -18.02
CA GLY A 225 13.90 9.36 -17.26
C GLY A 225 13.81 10.05 -15.90
N ILE A 226 14.93 10.61 -15.39
CA ILE A 226 14.90 11.48 -14.21
C ILE A 226 14.20 12.80 -14.57
N ILE A 227 13.38 13.28 -13.65
CA ILE A 227 12.70 14.57 -13.76
C ILE A 227 13.01 15.44 -12.54
N VAL A 228 12.84 16.75 -12.69
CA VAL A 228 12.73 17.65 -11.53
C VAL A 228 11.31 17.50 -10.96
N SER A 229 11.17 17.28 -9.65
CA SER A 229 9.88 17.21 -8.95
C SER A 229 9.56 18.48 -8.20
N GLU A 230 10.54 19.14 -7.59
CA GLU A 230 10.31 20.30 -6.73
C GLU A 230 11.50 21.26 -6.77
N ILE A 231 11.23 22.57 -6.73
CA ILE A 231 12.23 23.63 -6.71
C ILE A 231 11.87 24.62 -5.60
N LEU A 232 12.77 24.83 -4.65
CA LEU A 232 12.61 25.85 -3.60
C LEU A 232 13.68 26.94 -3.78
N PRO A 233 13.35 28.07 -4.45
CA PRO A 233 14.30 29.14 -4.74
C PRO A 233 14.36 30.24 -3.68
N ASN A 234 13.52 30.19 -2.64
CA ASN A 234 13.43 31.25 -1.63
C ASN A 234 12.96 30.69 -0.28
N PRO A 235 13.79 29.89 0.41
CA PRO A 235 13.44 29.26 1.69
C PRO A 235 13.28 30.29 2.83
N GLU A 236 12.64 29.93 3.95
CA GLU A 236 12.47 30.87 5.07
C GLU A 236 13.81 31.28 5.71
N GLY A 237 14.04 32.59 5.80
CA GLY A 237 15.13 33.19 6.56
C GLY A 237 16.38 33.49 5.74
N VAL A 238 17.52 32.89 6.12
CA VAL A 238 18.77 33.01 5.35
C VAL A 238 18.78 31.89 4.31
N ASP A 239 18.87 32.26 3.03
CA ASP A 239 18.78 31.34 1.89
C ASP A 239 19.95 30.35 1.84
N THR A 240 21.12 30.77 2.32
CA THR A 240 22.35 29.98 2.27
C THR A 240 22.16 28.60 2.92
N GLY A 241 22.24 27.57 2.09
CA GLY A 241 22.17 26.16 2.45
C GLY A 241 20.77 25.56 2.54
N LYS A 242 19.73 26.27 2.09
CA LYS A 242 18.34 25.83 2.18
C LYS A 242 17.58 25.84 0.86
N GLU A 243 18.15 26.42 -0.19
CA GLU A 243 17.57 26.33 -1.53
C GLU A 243 17.77 24.91 -2.05
N PHE A 244 16.82 24.35 -2.79
CA PHE A 244 17.03 23.03 -3.38
C PHE A 244 16.35 22.84 -4.72
N VAL A 245 16.94 21.95 -5.49
CA VAL A 245 16.34 21.29 -6.64
C VAL A 245 16.15 19.83 -6.28
N GLU A 246 14.94 19.31 -6.43
CA GLU A 246 14.62 17.92 -6.18
C GLU A 246 14.48 17.15 -7.47
N LEU A 247 15.13 15.99 -7.51
CA LEU A 247 14.98 15.02 -8.58
C LEU A 247 14.10 13.87 -8.13
N HIS A 248 13.25 13.41 -9.04
CA HIS A 248 12.40 12.25 -8.83
C HIS A 248 12.67 11.23 -9.94
N ASN A 249 12.68 9.96 -9.56
CA ASN A 249 12.67 8.85 -10.48
C ASN A 249 11.23 8.30 -10.65
N PRO A 250 10.47 8.77 -11.65
CA PRO A 250 9.12 8.27 -11.92
C PRO A 250 9.11 6.89 -12.59
N THR A 251 10.28 6.34 -12.89
CA THR A 251 10.40 5.04 -13.58
C THR A 251 10.39 3.89 -12.60
N SER A 252 10.23 2.68 -13.11
CA SER A 252 10.32 1.44 -12.33
C SER A 252 11.75 0.90 -12.19
N GLN A 253 12.76 1.57 -12.74
CA GLN A 253 14.16 1.14 -12.72
C GLN A 253 14.98 2.01 -11.78
N ILE A 254 16.04 1.47 -11.17
CA ILE A 254 17.03 2.30 -10.48
C ILE A 254 17.78 3.11 -11.55
N ILE A 255 17.78 4.44 -11.43
CA ILE A 255 18.53 5.30 -12.35
C ILE A 255 19.77 5.82 -11.65
N SER A 256 20.94 5.58 -12.26
CA SER A 256 22.19 6.21 -11.83
C SER A 256 22.21 7.66 -12.31
N LEU A 257 22.56 8.58 -11.41
CA LEU A 257 22.83 9.96 -11.74
C LEU A 257 24.27 10.17 -12.19
N LYS A 258 25.15 9.17 -12.04
CA LYS A 258 26.57 9.30 -12.33
C LYS A 258 26.82 9.75 -13.77
N GLY A 259 27.63 10.79 -13.91
CA GLY A 259 27.95 11.40 -15.21
C GLY A 259 26.92 12.42 -15.69
N CYS A 260 25.76 12.54 -15.03
CA CYS A 260 24.83 13.65 -15.24
C CYS A 260 25.16 14.84 -14.36
N ALA A 261 24.47 15.95 -14.60
CA ALA A 261 24.51 17.13 -13.76
C ALA A 261 23.15 17.80 -13.65
N ILE A 262 22.97 18.61 -12.61
CA ILE A 262 21.94 19.65 -12.57
C ILE A 262 22.61 21.01 -12.69
N GLY A 263 21.90 22.00 -13.24
CA GLY A 263 22.45 23.34 -13.42
C GLY A 263 21.38 24.41 -13.56
N LEU A 264 21.84 25.65 -13.67
CA LEU A 264 20.98 26.79 -13.98
C LEU A 264 21.28 27.29 -15.39
N SER A 265 20.26 27.29 -16.24
CA SER A 265 20.34 27.71 -17.64
C SER A 265 20.91 29.12 -17.78
N GLY A 266 21.76 29.33 -18.78
CA GLY A 266 22.42 30.63 -19.02
C GLY A 266 23.55 30.96 -18.05
N THR A 267 23.93 30.04 -17.16
CA THR A 267 25.11 30.17 -16.28
C THR A 267 26.09 29.02 -16.53
N SER A 268 27.33 29.16 -16.04
CA SER A 268 28.30 28.07 -16.01
C SER A 268 28.24 27.24 -14.72
N LYS A 269 27.21 27.44 -13.89
CA LYS A 269 27.07 26.77 -12.59
C LYS A 269 26.33 25.46 -12.78
N THR A 270 27.03 24.36 -12.52
CA THR A 270 26.50 23.01 -12.59
C THR A 270 27.00 22.20 -11.40
N TYR A 271 26.19 21.25 -10.94
CA TYR A 271 26.54 20.24 -9.97
C TYR A 271 26.59 18.88 -10.67
N SER A 272 27.81 18.38 -10.88
CA SER A 272 28.03 17.09 -11.52
C SER A 272 28.00 15.95 -10.51
N PHE A 273 27.21 14.92 -10.81
CA PHE A 273 27.15 13.70 -10.01
C PHE A 273 28.34 12.82 -10.37
N VAL A 274 29.44 12.97 -9.63
CA VAL A 274 30.68 12.22 -9.83
C VAL A 274 30.73 10.91 -9.03
N GLU A 275 29.93 10.81 -7.98
CA GLU A 275 29.77 9.60 -7.19
C GLU A 275 28.69 8.69 -7.79
N ASP A 276 28.69 7.41 -7.43
CA ASP A 276 27.64 6.44 -7.79
C ASP A 276 26.35 6.72 -6.99
N ILE A 277 25.77 7.88 -7.22
CA ILE A 277 24.46 8.27 -6.72
C ILE A 277 23.42 7.64 -7.64
N SER A 278 22.55 6.82 -7.07
CA SER A 278 21.40 6.24 -7.77
C SER A 278 20.11 6.55 -7.02
N LEU A 279 19.03 6.73 -7.79
CA LEU A 279 17.68 6.89 -7.29
C LEU A 279 16.88 5.62 -7.58
N SER A 280 16.30 5.04 -6.54
CA SER A 280 15.40 3.91 -6.62
C SER A 280 14.09 4.30 -7.32
N PRO A 281 13.28 3.33 -7.78
CA PRO A 281 11.95 3.61 -8.31
C PRO A 281 11.09 4.41 -7.34
N GLY A 282 10.51 5.52 -7.81
CA GLY A 282 9.70 6.44 -7.01
C GLY A 282 10.48 7.24 -5.97
N GLU A 283 11.81 7.17 -5.95
CA GLU A 283 12.63 7.91 -4.99
C GLU A 283 12.70 9.39 -5.36
N TYR A 284 12.52 10.24 -4.35
CA TYR A 284 12.71 11.67 -4.39
C TYR A 284 14.02 12.02 -3.69
N ARG A 285 14.81 12.92 -4.26
CA ARG A 285 16.06 13.37 -3.64
C ARG A 285 16.32 14.85 -3.89
N ALA A 286 16.32 15.61 -2.80
CA ALA A 286 16.62 17.03 -2.80
C ALA A 286 18.14 17.29 -2.79
N PHE A 287 18.61 18.15 -3.68
CA PHE A 287 19.98 18.63 -3.76
C PHE A 287 20.01 20.10 -3.34
N TYR A 288 20.52 20.34 -2.14
CA TYR A 288 20.57 21.68 -1.54
C TYR A 288 21.74 22.50 -2.10
N ASP A 289 21.64 23.82 -2.10
CA ASP A 289 22.69 24.75 -2.51
C ASP A 289 23.98 24.61 -1.66
N GLU A 290 23.88 24.21 -0.40
CA GLU A 290 25.06 23.91 0.46
C GLU A 290 25.97 22.83 -0.16
N VAL A 291 25.37 21.89 -0.89
CA VAL A 291 26.06 20.75 -1.51
C VAL A 291 26.29 21.00 -3.00
N SER A 292 25.30 21.59 -3.68
CA SER A 292 25.32 21.75 -5.14
C SER A 292 26.02 23.02 -5.61
N ASP A 293 26.15 24.04 -4.75
CA ASP A 293 26.63 25.39 -5.10
C ASP A 293 25.79 26.06 -6.22
N ILE A 294 24.55 25.59 -6.41
CA ILE A 294 23.56 26.17 -7.30
C ILE A 294 22.65 27.10 -6.47
N SER A 295 22.87 28.40 -6.61
CA SER A 295 21.96 29.41 -6.07
C SER A 295 20.85 29.71 -7.08
N LEU A 296 19.60 29.64 -6.64
CA LEU A 296 18.45 29.85 -7.51
C LEU A 296 18.04 31.32 -7.49
N PRO A 297 17.74 31.95 -8.63
CA PRO A 297 17.18 33.29 -8.63
C PRO A 297 15.81 33.34 -7.93
N ASN A 298 15.73 33.98 -6.75
CA ASN A 298 14.50 34.07 -5.95
C ASN A 298 13.39 34.84 -6.72
N ALA A 299 13.60 36.14 -6.98
CA ALA A 299 12.55 37.01 -7.54
C ALA A 299 12.45 37.00 -9.08
N ALA A 300 13.53 36.65 -9.78
CA ALA A 300 13.57 36.70 -11.23
C ALA A 300 12.92 35.48 -11.91
N GLY A 301 12.69 34.39 -11.16
CA GLY A 301 12.41 33.08 -11.73
C GLY A 301 13.63 32.53 -12.45
N GLY A 302 13.53 31.32 -12.97
CA GLY A 302 14.67 30.70 -13.61
C GLY A 302 14.34 29.38 -14.30
N GLU A 303 15.36 28.83 -14.95
CA GLU A 303 15.27 27.56 -15.65
C GLU A 303 16.38 26.65 -15.12
N VAL A 304 15.95 25.58 -14.43
CA VAL A 304 16.83 24.50 -13.97
C VAL A 304 16.98 23.51 -15.12
N VAL A 305 18.18 22.99 -15.34
CA VAL A 305 18.45 22.00 -16.37
C VAL A 305 18.97 20.71 -15.76
N ILE A 306 18.47 19.57 -16.25
CA ILE A 306 19.16 18.28 -16.11
C ILE A 306 20.05 18.10 -17.34
N ILE A 307 21.32 17.83 -17.13
CA ILE A 307 22.33 17.66 -18.17
C ILE A 307 22.73 16.19 -18.24
N ASN A 308 22.51 15.56 -19.39
CA ASN A 308 22.86 14.18 -19.68
C ASN A 308 23.70 14.13 -20.96
N GLY A 309 25.02 13.95 -20.80
CA GLY A 309 25.98 14.11 -21.89
C GLY A 309 25.93 15.53 -22.46
N ASN A 310 25.56 15.65 -23.74
CA ASN A 310 25.42 16.95 -24.43
C ASN A 310 23.96 17.45 -24.50
N THR A 311 23.03 16.76 -23.83
CA THR A 311 21.60 17.10 -23.88
C THR A 311 21.19 17.77 -22.58
N GLU A 312 20.47 18.89 -22.69
CA GLU A 312 19.88 19.61 -21.56
C GLU A 312 18.36 19.48 -21.58
N TYR A 313 17.76 19.17 -20.42
CA TYR A 313 16.33 19.08 -20.20
C TYR A 313 15.89 20.22 -19.27
N PRO A 314 15.26 21.28 -19.79
CA PRO A 314 14.92 22.47 -19.02
C PRO A 314 13.61 22.35 -18.25
N PHE A 315 13.58 22.93 -17.05
CA PHE A 315 12.44 23.04 -16.14
C PHE A 315 12.31 24.48 -15.65
N LEU A 316 11.25 25.16 -16.09
CA LEU A 316 10.98 26.55 -15.75
C LEU A 316 10.24 26.66 -14.42
N TYR A 317 10.73 27.53 -13.53
CA TYR A 317 9.99 27.97 -12.35
C TYR A 317 9.70 29.48 -12.42
N PRO A 318 8.54 29.92 -11.89
CA PRO A 318 8.05 31.27 -12.10
C PRO A 318 8.88 32.31 -11.33
N LYS A 319 8.79 33.55 -11.81
CA LYS A 319 9.25 34.73 -11.08
C LYS A 319 8.34 35.07 -9.91
N ASP A 320 8.80 35.98 -9.04
CA ASP A 320 8.01 36.55 -7.94
C ASP A 320 7.48 35.47 -6.95
N MET A 321 8.18 34.34 -6.81
CA MET A 321 7.85 33.31 -5.80
C MET A 321 8.05 33.84 -4.39
N LYS A 322 7.08 33.56 -3.51
CA LYS A 322 7.09 34.04 -2.13
C LYS A 322 8.07 33.24 -1.26
N ASP A 323 8.42 33.80 -0.12
CA ASP A 323 9.21 33.10 0.90
C ASP A 323 8.53 31.77 1.27
N SER A 324 9.33 30.71 1.33
CA SER A 324 8.93 29.31 1.59
C SER A 324 8.00 28.68 0.56
N GLU A 325 7.81 29.33 -0.59
CA GLU A 325 7.03 28.77 -1.68
C GLU A 325 7.93 27.88 -2.55
N ALA A 326 7.56 26.62 -2.71
CA ALA A 326 8.19 25.70 -3.65
C ALA A 326 7.34 25.58 -4.92
N TRP A 327 8.01 25.40 -6.05
CA TRP A 327 7.39 25.07 -7.32
C TRP A 327 7.43 23.55 -7.45
N ALA A 328 6.27 22.90 -7.36
CA ALA A 328 6.17 21.46 -7.22
C ALA A 328 5.32 20.84 -8.33
N LEU A 329 5.77 19.71 -8.86
CA LEU A 329 5.03 18.88 -9.80
C LEU A 329 4.06 17.98 -9.01
N ILE A 330 2.77 18.26 -9.09
CA ILE A 330 1.73 17.51 -8.37
C ILE A 330 0.79 16.85 -9.37
N GLY A 331 0.75 15.52 -9.34
CA GLY A 331 0.22 14.73 -10.45
C GLY A 331 1.01 15.01 -11.72
N SER A 332 0.40 15.73 -12.67
CA SER A 332 1.03 16.14 -13.92
C SER A 332 1.10 17.66 -14.10
N THR A 333 0.86 18.43 -13.02
CA THR A 333 0.75 19.89 -13.09
C THR A 333 1.75 20.55 -12.16
N TRP A 334 2.54 21.46 -12.70
CA TRP A 334 3.39 22.35 -11.91
C TRP A 334 2.54 23.42 -11.24
N GLN A 335 2.70 23.55 -9.93
CA GLN A 335 2.01 24.57 -9.14
C GLN A 335 2.85 24.99 -7.94
N ALA A 336 2.58 26.20 -7.46
CA ALA A 336 3.22 26.70 -6.25
C ALA A 336 2.58 26.07 -5.00
N THR A 337 3.42 25.74 -4.02
CA THR A 337 3.01 25.18 -2.72
C THR A 337 3.76 25.90 -1.61
N ASP A 338 3.10 26.11 -0.47
CA ASP A 338 3.69 26.66 0.76
C ASP A 338 4.30 25.57 1.67
N ARG A 339 4.39 24.34 1.16
CA ARG A 339 4.83 23.15 1.89
C ARG A 339 5.85 22.38 1.08
N PRO A 340 7.14 22.77 1.13
CA PRO A 340 8.22 22.00 0.52
C PRO A 340 8.29 20.57 1.08
N THR A 341 8.54 19.58 0.22
CA THR A 341 8.56 18.14 0.55
C THR A 341 9.88 17.46 0.17
N PRO A 342 11.03 17.95 0.66
CA PRO A 342 12.32 17.39 0.27
C PRO A 342 12.46 15.90 0.67
N GLY A 343 12.72 15.05 -0.31
CA GLY A 343 12.87 13.60 -0.19
C GLY A 343 11.56 12.82 -0.18
N GLU A 344 10.41 13.47 -0.38
CA GLU A 344 9.09 12.85 -0.28
C GLU A 344 8.17 13.30 -1.43
N GLU A 345 7.02 12.64 -1.60
CA GLU A 345 6.06 13.01 -2.65
C GLU A 345 5.43 14.40 -2.40
N ASN A 346 5.34 15.19 -3.48
CA ASN A 346 4.78 16.53 -3.49
C ASN A 346 3.30 16.58 -3.09
N ILE A 347 2.94 17.56 -2.25
CA ILE A 347 1.57 17.73 -1.75
C ILE A 347 0.95 19.07 -2.17
N PRO A 348 -0.34 19.09 -2.56
CA PRO A 348 -1.02 20.33 -2.93
C PRO A 348 -1.22 21.27 -1.74
N MET A 349 -1.21 22.57 -2.04
CA MET A 349 -1.63 23.60 -1.10
C MET A 349 -3.09 23.33 -0.70
N THR A 350 -3.37 23.26 0.60
CA THR A 350 -4.76 23.22 1.08
C THR A 350 -5.38 24.58 0.82
N PRO A 351 -6.54 24.67 0.14
CA PRO A 351 -7.20 25.96 -0.03
C PRO A 351 -7.51 26.52 1.36
N VAL A 352 -6.87 27.63 1.68
CA VAL A 352 -7.22 28.45 2.85
C VAL A 352 -8.67 28.85 2.61
N VAL A 353 -9.58 28.21 3.33
CA VAL A 353 -10.98 28.61 3.33
C VAL A 353 -11.01 29.95 4.02
N ASP A 354 -11.03 31.00 3.19
CA ASP A 354 -11.24 32.38 3.61
C ASP A 354 -12.55 32.44 4.41
N SER A 355 -12.38 32.43 5.73
CA SER A 355 -13.43 32.68 6.71
C SER A 355 -12.94 33.88 7.50
N SER A 356 -13.15 35.06 6.91
CA SER A 356 -12.99 36.35 7.56
C SER A 356 -13.71 36.37 8.91
N ASP A 357 -12.96 36.47 10.00
CA ASP A 357 -13.16 37.40 11.12
C ASP A 357 -12.39 36.92 12.36
N GLU A 358 -11.89 37.90 13.12
CA GLU A 358 -11.15 37.78 14.37
C GLU A 358 -11.72 36.72 15.33
N LEU A 359 -10.84 35.96 16.01
CA LEU A 359 -10.59 36.07 17.45
C LEU A 359 -9.66 34.94 17.99
N GLU A 360 -8.52 35.39 18.50
CA GLU A 360 -7.71 34.87 19.62
C GLU A 360 -7.00 33.50 19.57
N SER A 361 -5.66 33.61 19.43
CA SER A 361 -4.64 33.09 20.34
C SER A 361 -5.03 31.88 21.22
N SER A 362 -4.62 30.68 20.80
CA SER A 362 -4.39 29.58 21.74
C SER A 362 -2.94 29.08 21.59
N GLY A 363 -2.05 29.66 22.41
CA GLY A 363 -0.65 29.28 22.52
C GLY A 363 -0.49 27.87 23.09
N LEU A 364 -0.49 26.87 22.21
CA LEU A 364 -0.14 25.49 22.56
C LEU A 364 1.03 25.03 21.69
N ASP A 365 2.14 24.70 22.35
CA ASP A 365 3.37 24.24 21.70
C ASP A 365 3.13 22.97 20.85
N PRO A 366 3.89 22.75 19.76
CA PRO A 366 3.77 21.56 18.93
C PRO A 366 4.00 20.26 19.72
N CYS A 367 3.32 19.18 19.32
CA CYS A 367 3.56 17.87 19.93
C CYS A 367 4.95 17.34 19.56
N PRO A 368 5.70 16.74 20.51
CA PRO A 368 6.98 16.11 20.20
C PRO A 368 6.85 14.99 19.16
N VAL A 369 7.92 14.80 18.39
CA VAL A 369 8.04 13.78 17.33
C VAL A 369 7.57 12.41 17.83
N GLY A 370 6.74 11.73 17.03
CA GLY A 370 6.12 10.43 17.34
C GLY A 370 4.79 10.52 18.09
N LYS A 371 4.23 11.73 18.29
CA LYS A 371 2.93 11.93 18.94
C LYS A 371 2.03 12.90 18.15
N PHE A 372 0.74 12.59 18.07
CA PHE A 372 -0.29 13.46 17.51
C PHE A 372 -1.13 14.11 18.62
N ARG A 373 -1.59 15.35 18.41
CA ARG A 373 -2.43 16.06 19.38
C ARG A 373 -3.85 15.49 19.32
N ASN A 374 -4.34 14.97 20.44
CA ASN A 374 -5.73 14.53 20.51
C ASN A 374 -6.67 15.75 20.46
N PRO A 375 -7.59 15.84 19.49
CA PRO A 375 -8.40 17.04 19.27
C PRO A 375 -9.37 17.38 20.42
N GLU A 376 -9.86 16.38 21.15
CA GLU A 376 -10.84 16.58 22.22
C GLU A 376 -10.20 16.99 23.55
N THR A 377 -8.95 16.57 23.78
CA THR A 377 -8.28 16.74 25.07
C THR A 377 -7.07 17.66 25.03
N ASN A 378 -6.64 18.09 23.83
CA ASN A 378 -5.44 18.91 23.61
C ASN A 378 -4.16 18.33 24.25
N ARG A 379 -4.06 16.99 24.33
CA ARG A 379 -2.86 16.28 24.83
C ARG A 379 -2.24 15.43 23.73
N CYS A 380 -0.90 15.40 23.67
CA CYS A 380 -0.16 14.59 22.70
C CYS A 380 -0.23 13.10 23.03
N LYS A 381 -0.70 12.29 22.07
CA LYS A 381 -0.79 10.82 22.13
C LYS A 381 0.14 10.18 21.10
N ASN A 382 0.70 9.01 21.39
CA ASN A 382 1.61 8.33 20.47
C ASN A 382 0.88 7.87 19.19
N ILE A 383 1.55 8.00 18.05
CA ILE A 383 1.06 7.51 16.75
C ILE A 383 1.16 5.98 16.76
N ALA A 384 0.04 5.29 16.55
CA ALA A 384 -0.08 3.84 16.64
C ALA A 384 0.00 3.19 15.24
N ILE A 385 1.12 3.35 14.53
CA ILE A 385 1.43 2.60 13.31
C ILE A 385 2.94 2.36 13.32
N LEU A 386 3.34 1.24 13.93
CA LEU A 386 4.63 0.52 13.82
C LEU A 386 4.64 -0.50 14.96
N ALA A 387 3.88 -1.58 14.78
CA ALA A 387 3.97 -2.75 15.64
C ALA A 387 3.79 -3.96 14.74
N ASP A 388 4.91 -4.50 14.24
CA ASP A 388 5.07 -5.94 13.99
C ASP A 388 6.53 -6.42 13.82
N ALA A 389 7.54 -5.54 13.92
CA ALA A 389 8.93 -5.96 14.12
C ALA A 389 9.40 -5.66 15.55
N LEU A 390 9.55 -6.70 16.39
CA LEU A 390 10.08 -6.55 17.75
C LEU A 390 11.61 -6.33 17.72
N ILE A 391 12.03 -5.08 17.90
CA ILE A 391 13.44 -4.68 18.03
C ILE A 391 14.14 -5.53 19.12
N PRO A 392 15.32 -6.14 18.87
CA PRO A 392 16.07 -6.94 19.84
C PRO A 392 16.40 -6.19 21.14
N CYS A 393 16.44 -6.88 22.28
CA CYS A 393 16.79 -6.26 23.55
C CYS A 393 18.29 -5.96 23.64
N ASN A 394 18.64 -4.83 24.25
CA ASN A 394 20.03 -4.46 24.52
C ASN A 394 20.73 -5.48 25.43
N PRO A 395 22.07 -5.64 25.33
CA PRO A 395 22.84 -6.53 26.20
C PRO A 395 22.57 -6.25 27.70
N GLY A 396 22.18 -7.27 28.46
CA GLY A 396 21.81 -7.14 29.89
C GLY A 396 20.32 -6.85 30.14
N GLN A 397 19.47 -6.87 29.11
CA GLN A 397 18.02 -6.80 29.22
C GLN A 397 17.35 -8.09 28.73
N VAL A 398 16.25 -8.48 29.36
CA VAL A 398 15.43 -9.64 28.97
C VAL A 398 14.04 -9.18 28.55
N ARG A 399 13.47 -9.82 27.52
CA ARG A 399 12.13 -9.48 27.03
C ARG A 399 11.06 -10.02 27.98
N ASN A 400 10.13 -9.16 28.36
CA ASN A 400 8.92 -9.57 29.04
C ASN A 400 7.96 -10.21 28.02
N THR A 401 7.64 -11.49 28.21
CA THR A 401 6.81 -12.29 27.30
C THR A 401 5.34 -11.84 27.21
N GLU A 402 4.86 -11.05 28.19
CA GLU A 402 3.46 -10.61 28.25
C GLU A 402 3.27 -9.18 27.72
N THR A 403 4.31 -8.35 27.80
CA THR A 403 4.23 -6.94 27.38
C THR A 403 5.15 -6.62 26.20
N ASN A 404 5.89 -7.61 25.70
CA ASN A 404 6.87 -7.50 24.61
C ASN A 404 7.94 -6.40 24.79
N ARG A 405 8.14 -5.90 26.02
CA ARG A 405 9.12 -4.86 26.36
C ARG A 405 10.38 -5.44 26.99
N CYS A 406 11.54 -4.88 26.64
CA CYS A 406 12.82 -5.22 27.24
C CYS A 406 12.94 -4.60 28.64
N ARG A 407 13.34 -5.40 29.64
CA ARG A 407 13.62 -4.92 31.00
C ARG A 407 15.03 -5.31 31.41
N SER A 408 15.74 -4.41 32.07
CA SER A 408 17.04 -4.71 32.66
C SER A 408 16.90 -5.76 33.76
N VAL A 409 17.71 -6.81 33.70
CA VAL A 409 17.87 -7.75 34.81
C VAL A 409 18.81 -7.12 35.82
N MET A 410 18.26 -6.65 36.95
CA MET A 410 19.08 -6.28 38.10
C MET A 410 19.79 -7.54 38.60
N LEU A 411 21.11 -7.58 38.47
CA LEU A 411 21.95 -8.39 39.33
C LEU A 411 21.69 -7.95 40.77
N ALA A 412 21.21 -8.88 41.59
CA ALA A 412 20.94 -8.65 42.99
C ALA A 412 22.23 -8.25 43.71
N SER A 413 22.33 -7.00 44.14
CA SER A 413 23.20 -6.60 45.23
C SER A 413 22.42 -5.69 46.17
N SER A 414 22.09 -6.26 47.31
CA SER A 414 21.23 -5.72 48.35
C SER A 414 22.02 -4.86 49.32
N THR A 415 21.96 -3.53 49.19
CA THR A 415 22.09 -2.61 50.34
C THR A 415 21.35 -1.30 50.04
N LEU A 416 20.20 -1.09 50.68
CA LEU A 416 19.46 0.16 50.62
C LEU A 416 20.23 1.26 51.38
N ALA A 417 20.62 2.33 50.68
CA ALA A 417 21.27 3.51 51.26
C ALA A 417 20.45 4.12 52.40
N SER A 418 21.10 4.48 53.51
CA SER A 418 20.49 5.03 54.75
C SER A 418 19.72 6.34 54.51
N CYS A 419 18.66 6.56 55.29
CA CYS A 419 17.85 7.79 55.19
C CYS A 419 18.61 9.00 55.74
N LYS A 420 18.39 10.17 55.11
CA LYS A 420 19.01 11.45 55.52
C LYS A 420 18.54 11.86 56.93
N PRO A 421 19.35 12.63 57.70
CA PRO A 421 18.95 13.15 59.01
C PRO A 421 17.59 13.87 58.96
N GLY A 422 16.68 13.54 59.89
CA GLY A 422 15.30 14.06 59.91
C GLY A 422 14.32 13.31 59.00
N GLN A 423 14.71 12.14 58.48
CA GLN A 423 13.82 11.24 57.74
C GLN A 423 13.86 9.83 58.33
N GLU A 424 12.73 9.14 58.34
CA GLU A 424 12.61 7.73 58.72
C GLU A 424 12.19 6.87 57.52
N ARG A 425 12.61 5.60 57.49
CA ARG A 425 12.24 4.69 56.41
C ARG A 425 10.85 4.12 56.67
N ASN A 426 9.96 4.24 55.69
CA ASN A 426 8.68 3.55 55.72
C ASN A 426 8.89 2.04 55.51
N PRO A 427 8.49 1.17 56.46
CA PRO A 427 8.69 -0.28 56.36
C PRO A 427 7.92 -0.94 55.20
N ALA A 428 6.77 -0.38 54.80
CA ALA A 428 5.92 -0.96 53.75
C ALA A 428 6.39 -0.60 52.33
N THR A 429 7.06 0.54 52.16
CA THR A 429 7.43 1.06 50.83
C THR A 429 8.93 1.25 50.62
N ASN A 430 9.74 0.96 51.64
CA ASN A 430 11.20 1.12 51.67
C ASN A 430 11.72 2.51 51.27
N ARG A 431 10.87 3.55 51.25
CA ARG A 431 11.22 4.94 50.95
C ARG A 431 11.37 5.78 52.22
N CYS A 432 12.35 6.69 52.22
CA CYS A 432 12.56 7.65 53.32
C CYS A 432 11.50 8.76 53.26
N ARG A 433 10.89 9.08 54.41
CA ARG A 433 9.95 10.20 54.56
C ARG A 433 10.40 11.13 55.67
N LYS A 434 10.17 12.44 55.51
CA LYS A 434 10.41 13.43 56.58
C LYS A 434 9.51 13.13 57.77
N VAL A 435 10.09 13.07 58.97
CA VAL A 435 9.33 13.08 60.22
C VAL A 435 8.95 14.52 60.51
N LEU A 436 7.64 14.79 60.56
CA LEU A 436 7.12 16.06 61.05
C LEU A 436 7.34 16.12 62.56
N ALA A 437 8.09 17.13 63.00
CA ALA A 437 8.33 17.40 64.40
C ALA A 437 7.01 17.63 65.17
N ALA A 438 7.04 17.28 66.45
CA ALA A 438 5.93 17.24 67.38
C ALA A 438 5.11 18.55 67.49
N LYS A 439 3.83 18.39 67.88
CA LYS A 439 2.84 19.42 68.19
C LYS A 439 3.42 20.56 69.04
N THR A 440 3.34 21.80 68.55
CA THR A 440 3.42 22.99 69.42
C THR A 440 2.55 24.15 68.89
N ALA A 441 1.66 24.61 69.79
CA ALA A 441 0.92 25.87 69.91
C ALA A 441 0.12 26.44 68.70
N LEU A 442 -1.21 26.29 68.77
CA LEU A 442 -2.17 27.09 67.98
C LEU A 442 -2.43 28.44 68.69
N LYS A 443 -2.42 29.54 67.94
CA LYS A 443 -2.73 30.92 68.42
C LYS A 443 -4.14 30.98 69.05
N PRO A 444 -4.39 31.66 70.19
CA PRO A 444 -5.73 31.80 70.80
C PRO A 444 -6.77 32.45 69.87
N CYS A 445 -8.07 32.18 70.09
CA CYS A 445 -9.17 32.85 69.38
C CYS A 445 -9.45 34.23 69.97
N ASP A 446 -9.99 35.15 69.16
CA ASP A 446 -10.36 36.51 69.59
C ASP A 446 -11.66 36.50 70.44
N ASP A 447 -11.90 37.57 71.21
CA ASP A 447 -13.02 37.66 72.15
C ASP A 447 -14.39 37.51 71.44
N GLY A 448 -15.18 36.54 71.91
CA GLY A 448 -16.49 36.19 71.35
C GLY A 448 -16.47 35.03 70.33
N GLU A 449 -15.31 34.43 70.08
CA GLU A 449 -15.18 33.25 69.22
C GLU A 449 -14.74 32.00 70.00
N GLU A 450 -15.29 30.83 69.64
CA GLU A 450 -14.89 29.53 70.16
C GLU A 450 -14.14 28.72 69.09
N ARG A 451 -13.15 27.92 69.51
CA ARG A 451 -12.40 27.06 68.58
C ARG A 451 -13.18 25.79 68.28
N ASN A 452 -13.34 25.47 67.00
CA ASN A 452 -13.88 24.19 66.58
C ASN A 452 -12.88 23.05 66.92
N PRO A 453 -13.27 22.03 67.72
CA PRO A 453 -12.40 20.93 68.14
C PRO A 453 -11.91 20.03 67.00
N GLU A 454 -12.67 19.91 65.90
CA GLU A 454 -12.34 19.00 64.78
C GLU A 454 -11.42 19.65 63.74
N THR A 455 -11.56 20.96 63.54
CA THR A 455 -10.87 21.69 62.44
C THR A 455 -9.83 22.70 62.93
N ASN A 456 -9.74 22.92 64.24
CA ASN A 456 -8.80 23.86 64.87
C ASN A 456 -8.89 25.33 64.39
N ARG A 457 -10.04 25.76 63.84
CA ARG A 457 -10.33 27.16 63.44
C ARG A 457 -11.30 27.85 64.42
N CYS A 458 -11.18 29.16 64.59
CA CYS A 458 -12.08 29.98 65.42
C CYS A 458 -13.39 30.28 64.68
N ARG A 459 -14.52 30.31 65.40
CA ARG A 459 -15.85 30.69 64.87
C ARG A 459 -16.66 31.44 65.92
N LYS A 460 -17.58 32.31 65.49
CA LYS A 460 -18.54 32.99 66.37
C LYS A 460 -19.60 32.01 66.90
N ALA A 461 -19.84 32.02 68.21
CA ALA A 461 -20.80 31.13 68.84
C ALA A 461 -22.24 31.67 68.70
N THR A 462 -23.09 30.96 67.95
CA THR A 462 -24.55 31.04 68.11
C THR A 462 -25.08 29.67 68.51
N ALA A 463 -25.91 29.70 69.55
CA ALA A 463 -26.24 28.57 70.39
C ALA A 463 -27.17 27.53 69.73
N LYS A 464 -26.81 26.25 69.92
CA LYS A 464 -27.61 25.12 70.48
C LYS A 464 -28.99 24.85 69.84
N LEU A 465 -29.46 23.63 69.59
CA LEU A 465 -29.31 22.24 70.06
C LEU A 465 -30.25 21.46 69.08
N ALA A 466 -30.22 20.17 68.78
CA ALA A 466 -29.65 18.99 69.41
C ALA A 466 -29.74 17.79 68.44
N SER A 467 -28.83 16.83 68.64
CA SER A 467 -29.00 15.36 68.59
C SER A 467 -29.43 14.69 67.27
N ALA A 468 -28.89 13.56 66.87
CA ALA A 468 -27.81 12.71 67.37
C ALA A 468 -27.62 11.58 66.35
N ALA A 469 -26.39 11.04 66.30
CA ALA A 469 -26.04 9.63 66.05
C ALA A 469 -26.45 9.05 64.67
N ALA A 470 -25.70 8.18 64.00
CA ALA A 470 -24.46 7.48 64.29
C ALA A 470 -23.82 7.14 62.93
N ALA A 471 -22.50 7.01 62.93
CA ALA A 471 -21.75 6.40 61.85
C ALA A 471 -22.07 4.91 61.71
N THR A 472 -22.16 4.41 60.48
CA THR A 472 -21.48 3.17 60.04
C THR A 472 -21.50 3.04 58.52
N ASP A 473 -20.31 3.18 57.93
CA ASP A 473 -19.65 2.31 56.95
C ASP A 473 -20.49 1.41 56.03
N LYS A 474 -20.33 1.57 54.70
CA LYS A 474 -19.83 0.50 53.79
C LYS A 474 -19.85 0.88 52.29
N SER A 475 -18.69 0.64 51.68
CA SER A 475 -18.40 0.00 50.38
C SER A 475 -19.48 -0.09 49.28
N ASN A 476 -19.02 0.22 48.04
CA ASN A 476 -19.38 -0.32 46.72
C ASN A 476 -20.77 -0.95 46.53
N ASP A 477 -21.57 -0.46 45.57
CA ASP A 477 -21.77 -1.16 44.27
C ASP A 477 -22.65 -0.39 43.24
N GLU A 478 -22.41 -0.72 41.97
CA GLU A 478 -23.31 -0.68 40.79
C GLU A 478 -24.04 0.61 40.37
N SER A 479 -23.50 1.26 39.32
CA SER A 479 -24.27 2.16 38.45
C SER A 479 -25.09 1.35 37.42
N LYS A 480 -26.41 1.32 37.62
CA LYS A 480 -27.38 0.71 36.68
C LYS A 480 -27.47 1.52 35.38
N ASN A 481 -27.16 0.89 34.24
CA ASN A 481 -27.47 1.42 32.91
C ASN A 481 -28.98 1.31 32.64
N LEU A 482 -29.67 2.45 32.58
CA LEU A 482 -31.09 2.51 32.22
C LEU A 482 -31.22 2.71 30.71
N ILE A 483 -31.48 1.62 29.96
CA ILE A 483 -31.79 1.70 28.52
C ILE A 483 -33.22 2.18 28.34
N ASN A 484 -33.40 3.28 27.61
CA ASN A 484 -34.72 3.86 27.35
C ASN A 484 -35.41 3.11 26.20
N TYR A 485 -36.27 2.15 26.54
CA TYR A 485 -37.02 1.32 25.60
C TYR A 485 -37.85 2.09 24.55
N GLY A 486 -38.15 3.38 24.80
CA GLY A 486 -38.80 4.24 23.82
C GLY A 486 -37.97 4.47 22.55
N ILE A 487 -36.64 4.56 22.68
CA ILE A 487 -35.74 4.80 21.54
C ILE A 487 -35.62 3.54 20.67
N LEU A 488 -35.53 2.36 21.30
CA LEU A 488 -35.47 1.09 20.57
C LEU A 488 -36.77 0.81 19.81
N GLY A 489 -37.93 1.19 20.37
CA GLY A 489 -39.21 1.09 19.67
C GLY A 489 -39.26 1.96 18.41
N LEU A 490 -38.78 3.20 18.48
CA LEU A 490 -38.81 4.15 17.36
C LEU A 490 -37.89 3.71 16.22
N VAL A 491 -36.67 3.27 16.55
CA VAL A 491 -35.70 2.74 15.56
C VAL A 491 -36.25 1.47 14.91
N GLY A 492 -36.84 0.56 15.69
CA GLY A 492 -37.46 -0.65 15.15
C GLY A 492 -38.58 -0.35 14.13
N THR A 493 -39.44 0.63 14.41
CA THR A 493 -40.52 1.01 13.48
C THR A 493 -40.00 1.64 12.19
N ALA A 494 -38.92 2.42 12.25
CA ALA A 494 -38.32 3.03 11.06
C ALA A 494 -37.71 1.98 10.13
N VAL A 495 -37.02 0.97 10.68
CA VAL A 495 -36.42 -0.13 9.90
C VAL A 495 -37.48 -0.97 9.20
N VAL A 496 -38.55 -1.34 9.90
CA VAL A 496 -39.66 -2.11 9.31
C VAL A 496 -40.38 -1.28 8.24
N GLY A 497 -40.62 0.01 8.50
CA GLY A 497 -41.23 0.92 7.52
C GLY A 497 -40.40 1.05 6.24
N TYR A 498 -39.08 1.17 6.38
CA TYR A 498 -38.16 1.23 5.25
C TYR A 498 -38.16 -0.07 4.44
N GLY A 499 -38.11 -1.24 5.10
CA GLY A 499 -38.18 -2.53 4.42
C GLY A 499 -39.48 -2.73 3.64
N VAL A 500 -40.63 -2.31 4.20
CA VAL A 500 -41.91 -2.36 3.47
C VAL A 500 -41.93 -1.41 2.27
N TYR A 501 -41.31 -0.24 2.40
CA TYR A 501 -41.22 0.74 1.32
C TYR A 501 -40.33 0.27 0.17
N GLU A 502 -39.16 -0.29 0.48
CA GLU A 502 -38.19 -0.78 -0.49
C GLU A 502 -38.74 -1.98 -1.28
N TYR A 503 -39.31 -2.97 -0.57
CA TYR A 503 -39.83 -4.19 -1.19
C TYR A 503 -41.29 -4.10 -1.63
N ARG A 504 -41.88 -2.89 -1.70
CA ARG A 504 -43.30 -2.69 -2.03
C ARG A 504 -43.73 -3.32 -3.36
N ASN A 505 -42.85 -3.34 -4.35
CA ASN A 505 -43.15 -3.88 -5.67
C ASN A 505 -43.13 -5.41 -5.67
N ASP A 506 -42.19 -6.03 -4.95
CA ASP A 506 -42.13 -7.49 -4.78
C ASP A 506 -43.28 -8.01 -3.93
N ILE A 507 -43.64 -7.29 -2.86
CA ILE A 507 -44.80 -7.63 -2.02
C ILE A 507 -46.10 -7.56 -2.85
N ARG A 508 -46.27 -6.53 -3.68
CA ARG A 508 -47.43 -6.42 -4.60
C ARG A 508 -47.48 -7.57 -5.60
N THR A 509 -46.34 -7.95 -6.17
CA THR A 509 -46.25 -9.03 -7.16
C THR A 509 -46.56 -10.39 -6.55
N LYS A 510 -46.05 -10.67 -5.34
CA LYS A 510 -46.37 -11.89 -4.59
C LYS A 510 -47.83 -11.96 -4.15
N LEU A 511 -48.41 -10.85 -3.70
CA LEU A 511 -49.84 -10.78 -3.35
C LEU A 511 -50.75 -10.97 -4.56
N ALA A 512 -50.37 -10.44 -5.74
CA ALA A 512 -51.08 -10.70 -7.00
C ALA A 512 -51.02 -12.19 -7.39
N GLY A 513 -49.86 -12.83 -7.22
CA GLY A 513 -49.70 -14.27 -7.44
C GLY A 513 -50.54 -15.15 -6.51
N ILE A 514 -50.67 -14.76 -5.23
CA ILE A 514 -51.52 -15.47 -4.26
C ILE A 514 -53.00 -15.30 -4.60
N LYS A 515 -53.42 -14.10 -5.02
CA LYS A 515 -54.80 -13.83 -5.46
C LYS A 515 -55.18 -14.70 -6.66
N ASN A 516 -54.30 -14.83 -7.65
CA ASN A 516 -54.54 -15.66 -8.83
C ASN A 516 -54.62 -17.17 -8.49
N ARG A 517 -53.90 -17.64 -7.46
CA ARG A 517 -54.00 -19.02 -6.98
C ARG A 517 -55.29 -19.31 -6.21
N PHE A 518 -55.82 -18.33 -5.47
CA PHE A 518 -57.08 -18.49 -4.73
C PHE A 518 -58.34 -18.39 -5.60
N PHE A 519 -58.30 -17.65 -6.72
CA PHE A 519 -59.43 -17.57 -7.65
C PHE A 519 -59.45 -18.68 -8.72
N ALA A 520 -58.33 -19.38 -8.94
CA ALA A 520 -58.28 -20.55 -9.84
C ALA A 520 -58.94 -21.81 -9.26
N THR A 521 -59.19 -21.86 -7.95
CA THR A 521 -59.84 -22.99 -7.26
C THR A 521 -61.37 -22.91 -7.20
N LYS A 522 -62.01 -21.92 -7.84
CA LYS A 522 -63.48 -21.72 -7.76
C LYS A 522 -64.23 -21.82 -9.09
N SER A 523 -63.60 -22.31 -10.15
CA SER A 523 -64.23 -22.52 -11.47
C SER A 523 -64.07 -23.96 -11.97
N GLY A 524 -64.25 -24.92 -11.06
CA GLY A 524 -64.22 -26.36 -11.35
C GLY A 524 -65.30 -27.09 -10.59
N GLU A 525 -66.55 -26.78 -10.90
CA GLU A 525 -67.74 -27.65 -10.77
C GLU A 525 -68.78 -27.24 -11.81
#